data_AF-A0A4Z0PVM5-F1
#
_entry.id   AF-A0A4Z0PVM5-F1
#
_cell.length_a   1.000
_cell.length_b   1.000
_cell.length_c   1.000
_cell.angle_alpha   90.00
_cell.angle_beta   90.00
_cell.angle_gamma   90.00
#
_symmetry.space_group_name_H-M   'P 1'
#
loop_
_entity.id
_entity.type
_entity.pdbx_description
1 polymer ?
#
loop_
_entity_poly.entity_id
_entity_poly.type
_entity_poly.pdbx_seq_one_letter_code
_entity_poly.pdbx_strand_id
1 'polypeptide(L)'
;MATLTPYQKQFRQRMKRAMSLRAKADRKARSYATRLATALLDAQTATAMMNALNQTYNVDVSTQTLLVHDLLDMVTPQRLTDALAASTPGEEVVLFNQIPDGNGGQQLPANPLFGETVAGTPIVLIPQPDTSDLRTKNETRSTSSEHSYSILPGEV
;
A
#
# COMPACT_ATOMS: atom_id res chain seq x y z
N MET A 1 22.29 -15.95 -35.23
CA MET A 1 21.28 -15.20 -34.45
C MET A 1 22.03 -14.32 -33.46
N ALA A 2 21.70 -13.02 -33.33
CA ALA A 2 22.35 -12.15 -32.37
C ALA A 2 22.01 -12.58 -30.93
N THR A 3 23.03 -12.78 -30.10
CA THR A 3 22.88 -13.17 -28.69
C THR A 3 22.44 -11.97 -27.88
N LEU A 4 21.28 -12.07 -27.20
CA LEU A 4 20.79 -11.01 -26.33
C LEU A 4 21.74 -10.77 -25.15
N THR A 5 22.02 -9.50 -24.87
CA THR A 5 22.81 -9.11 -23.70
C THR A 5 22.06 -9.42 -22.39
N PRO A 6 22.75 -9.63 -21.25
CA PRO A 6 22.12 -9.74 -19.94
C PRO A 6 21.15 -8.59 -19.65
N TYR A 7 21.51 -7.36 -20.03
CA TYR A 7 20.63 -6.19 -19.96
C TYR A 7 19.31 -6.37 -20.73
N GLN A 8 19.37 -6.78 -22.00
CA GLN A 8 18.18 -6.99 -22.83
C GLN A 8 17.30 -8.13 -22.31
N LYS A 9 17.91 -9.20 -21.77
CA LYS A 9 17.18 -10.30 -21.13
C LYS A 9 16.44 -9.83 -19.88
N GLN A 10 17.12 -9.06 -19.01
CA GLN A 10 16.52 -8.51 -17.80
C GLN A 10 15.36 -7.56 -18.13
N PHE A 11 15.51 -6.66 -19.10
CA PHE A 11 14.42 -5.78 -19.53
C PHE A 11 13.20 -6.59 -19.97
N ARG A 12 13.39 -7.60 -20.83
CA ARG A 12 12.27 -8.44 -21.33
C ARG A 12 11.54 -9.13 -20.19
N GLN A 13 12.27 -9.62 -19.19
CA GLN A 13 11.68 -10.25 -18.00
C GLN A 13 10.87 -9.25 -17.18
N ARG A 14 11.45 -8.08 -16.87
CA ARG A 14 10.80 -7.01 -16.12
C ARG A 14 9.53 -6.51 -16.82
N MET A 15 9.62 -6.26 -18.12
CA MET A 15 8.50 -5.81 -18.95
C MET A 15 7.39 -6.86 -19.01
N LYS A 16 7.72 -8.12 -19.27
CA LYS A 16 6.75 -9.23 -19.26
C LYS A 16 6.00 -9.29 -17.94
N ARG A 17 6.70 -9.12 -16.81
CA ARG A 17 6.10 -9.14 -15.48
C ARG A 17 5.18 -7.94 -15.26
N ALA A 18 5.62 -6.74 -15.61
CA ALA A 18 4.82 -5.51 -15.50
C ALA A 18 3.52 -5.61 -16.32
N MET A 19 3.61 -6.05 -17.57
CA MET A 19 2.44 -6.27 -18.43
C MET A 19 1.49 -7.32 -17.84
N SER A 20 2.04 -8.43 -17.34
CA SER A 20 1.24 -9.48 -16.70
C SER A 20 0.52 -8.96 -15.46
N LEU A 21 1.17 -8.12 -14.65
CA LEU A 21 0.57 -7.51 -13.46
C LEU A 21 -0.57 -6.57 -13.86
N ARG A 22 -0.35 -5.72 -14.88
CA ARG A 22 -1.37 -4.81 -15.39
C ARG A 22 -2.60 -5.55 -15.90
N ALA A 23 -2.40 -6.59 -16.71
CA ALA A 23 -3.51 -7.41 -17.24
C ALA A 23 -4.29 -8.12 -16.13
N LYS A 24 -3.60 -8.61 -15.09
CA LYS A 24 -4.26 -9.22 -13.92
C LYS A 24 -5.06 -8.20 -13.12
N ALA A 25 -4.53 -6.99 -12.93
CA ALA A 25 -5.23 -5.92 -12.25
C ALA A 25 -6.49 -5.49 -13.02
N ASP A 26 -6.38 -5.32 -14.34
CA ASP A 26 -7.54 -5.01 -15.20
C ASP A 26 -8.64 -6.07 -15.09
N ARG A 27 -8.27 -7.36 -15.21
CA ARG A 27 -9.23 -8.46 -15.05
C ARG A 27 -9.95 -8.43 -13.71
N LYS A 28 -9.24 -8.12 -12.63
CA LYS A 28 -9.83 -7.98 -11.28
C LYS A 28 -10.76 -6.76 -11.22
N ALA A 29 -10.32 -5.61 -11.72
CA ALA A 29 -11.12 -4.39 -11.75
C ALA A 29 -12.44 -4.61 -12.50
N ARG A 30 -12.40 -5.24 -13.69
CA ARG A 30 -13.60 -5.63 -14.43
C ARG A 30 -14.54 -6.51 -13.61
N SER A 31 -14.00 -7.57 -13.00
CA SER A 31 -14.81 -8.48 -12.18
C SER A 31 -15.47 -7.78 -10.99
N TYR A 32 -14.76 -6.87 -10.32
CA TYR A 32 -15.32 -6.14 -9.17
C TYR A 32 -16.31 -5.06 -9.59
N ALA A 33 -16.04 -4.35 -10.68
CA ALA A 33 -16.96 -3.37 -11.25
C ALA A 33 -18.31 -4.02 -11.62
N THR A 34 -18.30 -5.19 -12.27
CA THR A 34 -19.54 -5.93 -12.57
C THR A 34 -20.29 -6.31 -11.29
N ARG A 35 -19.60 -6.87 -10.29
CA ARG A 35 -20.23 -7.26 -9.01
C ARG A 35 -20.82 -6.07 -8.28
N LEU A 36 -20.13 -4.94 -8.28
CA LEU A 36 -20.60 -3.70 -7.68
C LEU A 36 -21.85 -3.18 -8.41
N ALA A 37 -21.82 -3.16 -9.75
CA ALA A 37 -22.98 -2.74 -10.54
C ALA A 37 -24.22 -3.60 -10.22
N THR A 38 -24.06 -4.92 -10.14
CA THR A 38 -25.15 -5.83 -9.74
C THR A 38 -25.66 -5.53 -8.34
N ALA A 39 -24.77 -5.42 -7.34
CA ALA A 39 -25.15 -5.15 -5.95
C ALA A 39 -25.90 -3.81 -5.81
N LEU A 40 -25.49 -2.78 -6.55
CA LEU A 40 -26.15 -1.47 -6.55
C LEU A 40 -27.53 -1.52 -7.23
N LEU A 41 -27.72 -2.36 -8.25
CA LEU A 41 -29.04 -2.60 -8.86
C LEU A 41 -29.98 -3.34 -7.91
N ASP A 42 -29.48 -4.37 -7.22
CA ASP A 42 -30.23 -5.09 -6.19
C ASP A 42 -30.66 -4.14 -5.07
N ALA A 43 -29.78 -3.22 -4.67
CA ALA A 43 -30.09 -2.23 -3.64
C ALA A 43 -31.17 -1.22 -4.09
N GLN A 44 -31.15 -0.77 -5.35
CA GLN A 44 -32.25 0.07 -5.89
C GLN A 44 -33.59 -0.67 -5.90
N THR A 45 -33.57 -1.97 -6.21
CA THR A 45 -34.76 -2.82 -6.14
C THR A 45 -35.28 -2.92 -4.70
N ALA A 46 -34.40 -3.14 -3.73
CA ALA A 46 -34.77 -3.16 -2.31
C ALA A 46 -35.34 -1.81 -1.85
N THR A 47 -34.75 -0.69 -2.27
CA THR A 47 -35.27 0.66 -1.99
C THR A 47 -36.68 0.84 -2.56
N ALA A 48 -36.94 0.37 -3.78
CA ALA A 48 -38.28 0.42 -4.37
C ALA A 48 -39.29 -0.42 -3.58
N MET A 49 -38.90 -1.61 -3.12
CA MET A 49 -39.74 -2.46 -2.27
C MET A 49 -40.05 -1.81 -0.92
N MET A 50 -39.03 -1.25 -0.25
CA MET A 50 -39.21 -0.55 1.03
C MET A 50 -40.13 0.67 0.86
N ASN A 51 -39.97 1.44 -0.22
CA ASN A 51 -40.86 2.56 -0.53
C ASN A 51 -42.31 2.10 -0.74
N ALA A 52 -42.54 0.99 -1.45
CA ALA A 52 -43.87 0.44 -1.66
C ALA A 52 -44.51 -0.03 -0.34
N LEU A 53 -43.73 -0.65 0.55
CA LEU A 53 -44.21 -1.04 1.89
C LEU A 53 -44.56 0.18 2.74
N ASN A 54 -43.69 1.19 2.76
CA ASN A 54 -43.92 2.45 3.44
C ASN A 54 -45.24 3.11 3.00
N GLN A 55 -45.48 3.15 1.69
CA GLN A 55 -46.73 3.68 1.11
C GLN A 55 -47.96 2.84 1.46
N THR A 56 -47.84 1.51 1.39
CA THR A 56 -48.97 0.58 1.61
C THR A 56 -49.43 0.58 3.06
N TYR A 57 -48.49 0.62 3.99
CA TYR A 57 -48.76 0.52 5.43
C TYR A 57 -48.67 1.85 6.17
N ASN A 58 -48.46 2.96 5.45
CA ASN A 58 -48.29 4.30 5.99
C ASN A 58 -47.22 4.36 7.10
N VAL A 59 -46.09 3.70 6.86
CA VAL A 59 -44.91 3.70 7.74
C VAL A 59 -43.77 4.47 7.07
N ASP A 60 -42.87 5.04 7.87
CA ASP A 60 -41.70 5.76 7.37
C ASP A 60 -40.41 5.10 7.87
N VAL A 61 -40.00 4.04 7.16
CA VAL A 61 -38.76 3.33 7.44
C VAL A 61 -37.72 3.72 6.39
N SER A 62 -36.45 3.89 6.80
CA SER A 62 -35.36 4.15 5.86
C SER A 62 -35.32 3.12 4.75
N THR A 63 -35.31 3.59 3.51
CA THR A 63 -35.36 2.74 2.31
C THR A 63 -33.97 2.37 1.80
N GLN A 64 -32.93 2.92 2.43
CA GLN A 64 -31.55 2.70 2.06
C GLN A 64 -30.64 2.70 3.30
N THR A 65 -29.52 1.98 3.20
CA THR A 65 -28.42 2.07 4.17
C THR A 65 -27.46 3.18 3.75
N LEU A 66 -26.76 3.78 4.72
CA LEU A 66 -25.81 4.88 4.47
C LEU A 66 -24.75 4.52 3.42
N LEU A 67 -24.18 3.31 3.49
CA LEU A 67 -23.17 2.87 2.54
C LEU A 67 -23.70 2.84 1.09
N VAL A 68 -24.91 2.34 0.87
CA VAL A 68 -25.47 2.27 -0.49
C VAL A 68 -25.83 3.67 -0.98
N HIS A 69 -26.32 4.53 -0.08
CA HIS A 69 -26.57 5.94 -0.39
C HIS A 69 -25.31 6.63 -0.90
N ASP A 70 -24.25 6.62 -0.08
CA ASP A 70 -22.97 7.27 -0.41
C ASP A 70 -22.34 6.66 -1.68
N LEU A 71 -22.48 5.35 -1.89
CA LEU A 71 -21.97 4.69 -3.09
C LEU A 71 -22.74 5.10 -4.35
N LEU A 72 -24.07 5.20 -4.31
CA LEU A 72 -24.86 5.62 -5.47
C LEU A 72 -24.61 7.09 -5.84
N ASP A 73 -24.28 7.93 -4.87
CA ASP A 73 -23.87 9.32 -5.12
C ASP A 73 -22.52 9.41 -5.84
N MET A 74 -21.60 8.49 -5.54
CA MET A 74 -20.28 8.43 -6.20
C MET A 74 -20.31 7.71 -7.54
N VAL A 75 -21.07 6.62 -7.65
CA VAL A 75 -21.07 5.75 -8.82
C VAL A 75 -22.41 5.05 -9.03
N THR A 76 -22.97 5.19 -10.24
CA THR A 76 -24.19 4.49 -10.61
C THR A 76 -23.86 3.16 -11.32
N PRO A 77 -24.75 2.15 -11.23
CA PRO A 77 -24.60 0.91 -12.00
C PRO A 77 -24.38 1.16 -13.49
N GLN A 78 -25.14 2.10 -14.06
CA GLN A 78 -25.06 2.45 -15.48
C GLN A 78 -23.67 3.00 -15.85
N ARG A 79 -23.11 3.89 -15.02
CA ARG A 79 -21.77 4.44 -15.27
C ARG A 79 -20.69 3.35 -15.24
N LEU A 80 -20.83 2.35 -14.37
CA LEU A 80 -19.92 1.19 -14.34
C LEU A 80 -20.06 0.34 -15.60
N THR A 81 -21.29 0.03 -16.03
CA THR A 81 -21.51 -0.78 -17.24
C THR A 81 -21.04 -0.08 -18.50
N ASP A 82 -21.25 1.24 -18.60
CA ASP A 82 -20.80 2.04 -19.75
C ASP A 82 -19.28 2.06 -19.83
N ALA A 83 -18.59 2.28 -18.70
CA ALA A 83 -17.13 2.26 -18.64
C ALA A 83 -16.55 0.89 -19.03
N LEU A 84 -17.20 -0.20 -18.61
CA LEU A 84 -16.79 -1.56 -18.98
C LEU A 84 -17.04 -1.86 -20.46
N ALA A 85 -18.15 -1.38 -21.02
CA ALA A 85 -18.50 -1.58 -22.42
C ALA A 85 -17.59 -0.77 -23.37
N ALA A 86 -17.18 0.43 -22.95
CA ALA A 86 -16.28 1.28 -23.73
C ALA A 86 -14.83 0.78 -23.77
N SER A 87 -14.42 -0.11 -22.85
CA SER A 87 -13.04 -0.62 -22.76
C SER A 87 -12.92 -2.04 -23.33
N THR A 88 -12.26 -2.19 -24.49
CA THR A 88 -12.06 -3.54 -25.04
C THR A 88 -11.00 -4.32 -24.24
N PRO A 89 -11.25 -5.62 -23.91
CA PRO A 89 -10.28 -6.42 -23.18
C PRO A 89 -8.98 -6.60 -23.98
N GLY A 90 -7.86 -6.14 -23.41
CA GLY A 90 -6.53 -6.39 -23.99
C GLY A 90 -6.10 -5.47 -25.14
N GLU A 91 -6.73 -4.30 -25.30
CA GLU A 91 -6.45 -3.29 -26.34
C GLU A 91 -5.10 -2.56 -26.23
N GLU A 92 -4.08 -3.18 -25.66
CA GLU A 92 -2.75 -2.58 -25.66
C GLU A 92 -1.79 -3.51 -26.40
N VAL A 93 -1.78 -3.32 -27.72
CA VAL A 93 -0.78 -3.86 -28.62
C VAL A 93 0.57 -3.27 -28.22
N VAL A 94 1.37 -4.05 -27.49
CA VAL A 94 2.76 -3.68 -27.18
C VAL A 94 3.63 -4.09 -28.37
N LEU A 95 3.91 -3.12 -29.24
CA LEU A 95 4.99 -3.21 -30.21
C LEU A 95 6.33 -3.22 -29.45
N PHE A 96 6.99 -4.37 -29.41
CA PHE A 96 8.34 -4.48 -28.87
C PHE A 96 9.34 -3.91 -29.87
N ASN A 97 9.66 -2.63 -29.75
CA ASN A 97 10.87 -2.10 -30.38
C ASN A 97 12.12 -2.77 -29.79
N GLN A 98 13.15 -2.95 -30.62
CA GLN A 98 14.44 -3.44 -30.13
C GLN A 98 14.99 -2.46 -29.09
N ILE A 99 15.40 -2.98 -27.93
CA ILE A 99 15.98 -2.15 -26.86
C ILE A 99 17.44 -1.94 -27.22
N PRO A 100 17.87 -0.69 -27.50
CA PRO A 100 19.28 -0.39 -27.69
C PRO A 100 20.05 -0.71 -26.42
N ASP A 101 21.32 -1.06 -26.59
CA ASP A 101 22.17 -1.41 -25.46
C ASP A 101 22.53 -0.16 -24.65
N GLY A 102 21.68 0.19 -23.68
CA GLY A 102 21.80 1.42 -22.90
C GLY A 102 22.83 1.37 -21.78
N ASN A 103 23.46 0.21 -21.51
CA ASN A 103 24.41 0.02 -20.41
C ASN A 103 25.58 -0.91 -20.79
N GLY A 104 25.99 -0.93 -22.06
CA GLY A 104 27.08 -1.80 -22.55
C GLY A 104 26.86 -3.29 -22.29
N GLY A 105 25.60 -3.72 -22.22
CA GLY A 105 25.15 -5.09 -22.07
C GLY A 105 25.00 -5.52 -20.62
N GLN A 106 25.43 -4.68 -19.67
CA GLN A 106 25.48 -5.01 -18.25
C GLN A 106 24.10 -4.96 -17.60
N GLN A 107 23.82 -5.97 -16.79
CA GLN A 107 22.58 -6.11 -16.04
C GLN A 107 22.44 -4.99 -14.99
N LEU A 108 21.24 -4.45 -14.81
CA LEU A 108 20.94 -3.50 -13.75
C LEU A 108 20.79 -4.21 -12.38
N PRO A 109 21.00 -3.49 -11.26
CA PRO A 109 20.76 -4.03 -9.92
C PRO A 109 19.35 -4.60 -9.76
N ALA A 110 19.21 -5.60 -8.89
CA ALA A 110 17.92 -6.21 -8.58
C ALA A 110 16.92 -5.16 -8.09
N ASN A 111 15.68 -5.22 -8.56
CA ASN A 111 14.62 -4.30 -8.16
C ASN A 111 13.36 -5.07 -7.68
N PRO A 112 12.92 -4.84 -6.42
CA PRO A 112 11.81 -5.57 -5.83
C PRO A 112 10.46 -5.33 -6.51
N LEU A 113 10.26 -4.24 -7.25
CA LEU A 113 9.04 -3.99 -8.04
C LEU A 113 8.82 -5.07 -9.11
N PHE A 114 9.91 -5.69 -9.59
CA PHE A 114 9.85 -6.81 -10.52
C PHE A 114 9.97 -8.17 -9.81
N GLY A 115 9.80 -8.19 -8.48
CA GLY A 115 9.91 -9.36 -7.62
C GLY A 115 11.27 -10.05 -7.69
N GLU A 116 12.32 -9.26 -7.84
CA GLU A 116 13.72 -9.69 -7.76
C GLU A 116 14.18 -9.50 -6.30
N THR A 117 14.86 -10.48 -5.72
CA THR A 117 15.38 -10.40 -4.35
C THR A 117 16.67 -9.60 -4.32
N VAL A 118 16.71 -8.54 -3.51
CA VAL A 118 17.96 -7.84 -3.16
C VAL A 118 18.65 -8.70 -2.11
N ALA A 119 19.74 -9.39 -2.48
CA ALA A 119 20.57 -10.10 -1.53
C ALA A 119 21.33 -9.07 -0.68
N GLY A 120 20.72 -8.57 0.39
CA GLY A 120 21.44 -7.91 1.47
C GLY A 120 22.09 -8.99 2.32
N THR A 121 23.41 -8.90 2.54
CA THR A 121 24.08 -9.70 3.57
C THR A 121 23.40 -9.45 4.92
N PRO A 122 23.02 -10.48 5.70
CA PRO A 122 22.41 -10.27 7.00
C PRO A 122 23.37 -9.47 7.89
N ILE A 123 22.89 -8.37 8.46
CA ILE A 123 23.62 -7.65 9.51
C ILE A 123 23.63 -8.57 10.73
N VAL A 124 24.80 -9.11 11.07
CA VAL A 124 25.01 -9.78 12.36
C VAL A 124 25.06 -8.67 13.42
N LEU A 125 23.98 -8.49 14.17
CA LEU A 125 23.99 -7.74 15.42
C LEU A 125 24.85 -8.52 16.42
N ILE A 126 26.08 -8.08 16.64
CA ILE A 126 26.92 -8.56 17.75
C ILE A 126 26.37 -7.87 19.01
N PRO A 127 25.91 -8.59 20.04
CA PRO A 127 25.51 -7.98 21.29
C PRO A 127 26.70 -7.25 21.89
N GLN A 128 26.57 -5.94 22.09
CA GLN A 128 27.57 -5.14 22.77
C GLN A 128 27.45 -5.41 24.28
N PRO A 129 28.53 -5.77 24.99
CA PRO A 129 28.45 -6.05 26.42
C PRO A 129 28.11 -4.78 27.20
N ASP A 130 27.07 -4.87 28.04
CA ASP A 130 26.63 -3.82 28.95
C ASP A 130 27.77 -3.42 29.90
N THR A 131 28.17 -2.14 29.85
CA THR A 131 29.16 -1.54 30.76
C THR A 131 28.49 -0.89 31.97
N SER A 132 27.46 -1.55 32.51
CA SER A 132 26.66 -1.04 33.64
C SER A 132 27.30 -1.29 35.02
N ASP A 133 28.43 -2.01 35.10
CA ASP A 133 28.96 -2.57 36.37
C ASP A 133 30.14 -1.81 37.00
N LEU A 134 30.39 -0.55 36.63
CA LEU A 134 31.49 0.26 37.21
C LEU A 134 31.05 1.34 38.22
N ARG A 135 29.77 1.39 38.62
CA ARG A 135 29.24 2.43 39.52
C ARG A 135 28.67 1.91 40.84
N THR A 136 29.40 1.04 41.54
CA THR A 136 29.07 0.67 42.93
C THR A 136 30.30 0.15 43.65
N LYS A 137 31.18 1.07 44.09
CA LYS A 137 32.12 0.91 45.21
C LYS A 137 32.97 2.18 45.31
N ASN A 138 32.46 3.19 46.01
CA ASN A 138 33.25 4.22 46.71
C ASN A 138 32.32 5.06 47.57
N GLU A 139 31.67 4.44 48.54
CA GLU A 139 30.96 5.18 49.57
C GLU A 139 30.97 4.34 50.86
N THR A 140 32.05 4.48 51.63
CA THR A 140 32.11 4.28 53.11
C THR A 140 33.55 4.37 53.61
N ARG A 141 33.99 5.56 54.04
CA ARG A 141 34.64 5.73 55.37
C ARG A 141 34.98 7.19 55.69
N SER A 142 34.51 7.59 56.87
CA SER A 142 35.18 8.44 57.88
C SER A 142 35.44 9.91 57.52
N THR A 143 34.61 10.85 58.00
CA THR A 143 34.58 11.47 59.35
C THR A 143 35.61 12.60 59.54
N SER A 144 35.06 13.72 59.99
CA SER A 144 35.58 14.71 60.94
C SER A 144 36.12 16.03 60.41
N SER A 145 35.70 17.07 61.14
CA SER A 145 36.20 18.43 61.25
C SER A 145 36.08 19.29 60.00
N GLU A 146 35.75 20.57 60.06
CA GLU A 146 35.20 21.51 61.04
C GLU A 146 35.35 22.87 60.32
N HIS A 147 34.74 23.93 60.86
CA HIS A 147 34.93 25.33 60.46
C HIS A 147 34.29 25.74 59.13
N SER A 148 33.68 26.91 58.96
CA SER A 148 33.09 27.97 59.78
C SER A 148 32.79 29.10 58.77
N TYR A 149 31.84 29.97 59.10
CA TYR A 149 31.52 31.24 58.43
C TYR A 149 30.85 31.14 57.04
N SER A 150 29.87 31.95 56.65
CA SER A 150 28.96 32.89 57.32
C SER A 150 28.10 33.53 56.22
N ILE A 151 26.84 33.85 56.55
CA ILE A 151 26.08 35.02 56.06
C ILE A 151 25.59 35.00 54.58
N LEU A 152 24.32 34.57 54.41
CA LEU A 152 23.10 35.30 53.93
C LEU A 152 23.23 36.55 53.00
N PRO A 153 22.12 37.07 52.41
CA PRO A 153 21.19 36.50 51.42
C PRO A 153 20.77 37.55 50.33
N GLY A 154 19.84 37.19 49.43
CA GLY A 154 19.02 38.14 48.66
C GLY A 154 19.62 38.57 47.31
N GLU A 155 18.85 38.89 46.28
CA GLU A 155 17.43 39.19 46.16
C GLU A 155 17.06 39.17 44.65
N VAL A 156 15.79 38.83 44.38
CA VAL A 156 14.93 39.16 43.21
C VAL A 156 15.42 38.86 41.79
#